data_AF-A0A5F8A420-F1
#
_entry.id   AF-A0A5F8A420-F1
#
_cell.length_a   1.000
_cell.length_b   1.000
_cell.length_c   1.000
_cell.angle_alpha   90.00
_cell.angle_beta   90.00
_cell.angle_gamma   90.00
#
_symmetry.space_group_name_H-M   'P 1'
#
loop_
_entity.id
_entity.type
_entity.pdbx_description
1 polymer ?
#
loop_
_entity_poly.entity_id
_entity_poly.type
_entity_poly.pdbx_seq_one_letter_code
_entity_poly.pdbx_strand_id
1 'polypeptide(L)'
;MPKTEETVFQNDPSVAENGAPEPKTPGQSQKSKSFCLHDQCPESRPDVFSVTDLIETVNEVSKLSIAHEIVVNQDFYVEETILPSNSVEGRFAEAMYNAFWNHLEEQLLSTPPDFTCALELLKDVKETLLSLLLPWQNRLRNEIEEALDTDLLKQEAEHGALDVPHLSNYILNLMTLLCAPVRDEAIQKLEAITDPVQLLR
;
A
#
# COMPACT_ATOMS: atom_id res chain seq x y z
N MET A 1 9.97 24.73 40.23
CA MET A 1 10.17 26.19 40.07
C MET A 1 11.33 26.60 40.96
N PRO A 2 12.24 27.49 40.55
CA PRO A 2 12.08 28.67 39.67
C PRO A 2 12.56 28.40 38.23
N LYS A 3 12.09 28.98 37.11
CA LYS A 3 11.65 30.32 36.66
C LYS A 3 12.78 31.34 36.44
N THR A 4 13.23 31.45 35.18
CA THR A 4 13.54 32.63 34.32
C THR A 4 14.33 32.08 33.10
N GLU A 5 14.28 32.56 31.86
CA GLU A 5 13.82 33.83 31.27
C GLU A 5 13.62 33.63 29.75
N GLU A 6 12.66 34.35 29.18
CA GLU A 6 12.41 34.49 27.75
C GLU A 6 13.58 35.15 27.01
N THR A 7 13.77 34.79 25.74
CA THR A 7 14.36 35.75 24.80
C THR A 7 13.60 35.69 23.48
N VAL A 8 12.72 36.68 23.35
CA VAL A 8 12.10 37.15 22.13
C VAL A 8 13.17 37.71 21.20
N PHE A 9 13.17 37.30 19.93
CA PHE A 9 13.71 38.11 18.84
C PHE A 9 12.59 38.37 17.84
N GLN A 10 11.96 39.53 18.01
CA GLN A 10 11.26 40.25 16.96
C GLN A 10 12.30 40.85 16.01
N ASN A 11 12.07 40.76 14.70
CA ASN A 11 12.50 41.78 13.74
C ASN A 11 11.48 41.83 12.61
N ASP A 12 10.86 42.99 12.49
CA ASP A 12 9.84 43.39 11.52
C ASP A 12 10.43 43.66 10.11
N PRO A 13 9.57 43.81 9.09
CA PRO A 13 9.90 43.58 7.69
C PRO A 13 10.38 44.85 6.97
N SER A 14 11.38 44.70 6.10
CA SER A 14 11.75 45.76 5.14
C SER A 14 11.19 45.45 3.75
N VAL A 15 10.22 46.26 3.36
CA VAL A 15 9.73 46.47 1.99
C VAL A 15 10.88 46.90 1.09
N ALA A 16 11.08 46.22 -0.03
CA ALA A 16 11.76 46.76 -1.20
C ALA A 16 11.08 46.28 -2.47
N GLU A 17 10.53 47.27 -3.15
CA GLU A 17 9.80 47.26 -4.40
C GLU A 17 10.74 47.05 -5.60
N ASN A 18 10.16 46.56 -6.70
CA ASN A 18 10.60 46.66 -8.10
C ASN A 18 11.43 45.53 -8.73
N GLY A 19 10.86 44.98 -9.82
CA GLY A 19 11.62 44.62 -11.01
C GLY A 19 11.39 43.22 -11.56
N ALA A 20 10.27 42.98 -12.25
CA ALA A 20 10.14 41.86 -13.17
C ALA A 20 11.13 42.00 -14.35
N PRO A 21 11.86 40.95 -14.77
CA PRO A 21 12.56 40.95 -16.04
C PRO A 21 11.75 40.21 -17.11
N GLU A 22 11.33 40.93 -18.16
CA GLU A 22 10.85 40.37 -19.42
C GLU A 22 11.94 39.51 -20.12
N PRO A 23 11.59 38.43 -20.82
CA PRO A 23 12.54 37.67 -21.61
C PRO A 23 12.81 38.33 -22.97
N LYS A 24 14.08 38.67 -23.22
CA LYS A 24 14.58 39.15 -24.52
C LYS A 24 14.88 37.98 -25.45
N THR A 25 14.23 37.95 -26.60
CA THR A 25 14.60 37.17 -27.79
C THR A 25 15.79 37.83 -28.52
N PRO A 26 16.73 37.05 -29.07
CA PRO A 26 17.47 37.44 -30.27
C PRO A 26 17.23 36.46 -31.42
N GLY A 27 16.95 37.01 -32.60
CA GLY A 27 16.59 36.29 -33.80
C GLY A 27 17.75 35.78 -34.67
N GLN A 28 17.38 34.74 -35.42
CA GLN A 28 17.59 34.46 -36.85
C GLN A 28 18.92 33.95 -37.47
N SER A 29 18.68 32.96 -38.35
CA SER A 29 19.41 32.53 -39.57
C SER A 29 20.54 31.51 -39.37
N GLN A 30 20.68 30.39 -40.10
CA GLN A 30 20.10 29.92 -41.37
C GLN A 30 20.57 28.47 -41.59
N LYS A 31 19.75 27.54 -42.11
CA LYS A 31 20.08 26.62 -43.24
C LYS A 31 18.94 25.65 -43.54
N SER A 32 18.33 25.88 -44.69
CA SER A 32 17.28 25.09 -45.33
C SER A 32 17.79 23.70 -45.75
N LYS A 33 17.00 22.66 -45.48
CA LYS A 33 16.92 21.47 -46.34
C LYS A 33 15.44 21.11 -46.50
N SER A 34 14.97 21.31 -47.71
CA SER A 34 13.64 21.00 -48.21
C SER A 34 13.40 19.50 -48.27
N PHE A 35 12.29 19.05 -47.69
CA PHE A 35 11.57 17.89 -48.19
C PHE A 35 10.09 18.27 -48.21
N CYS A 36 9.58 18.51 -49.42
CA CYS A 36 8.16 18.67 -49.65
C CYS A 36 7.52 17.28 -49.64
N LEU A 37 6.64 17.01 -48.68
CA LEU A 37 5.47 16.19 -48.91
C LEU A 37 4.27 17.06 -48.56
N HIS A 38 3.69 17.65 -49.59
CA HIS A 38 2.32 18.11 -49.53
C HIS A 38 1.44 16.86 -49.45
N ASP A 39 0.83 16.62 -48.30
CA ASP A 39 -0.55 16.21 -48.26
C ASP A 39 -1.24 16.91 -47.09
N GLN A 40 -2.12 17.82 -47.48
CA GLN A 40 -3.27 18.38 -46.77
C GLN A 40 -3.28 18.27 -45.24
N CYS A 41 -2.97 19.38 -44.57
CA CYS A 41 -3.43 19.64 -43.20
C CYS A 41 -4.96 19.80 -43.26
N PRO A 42 -5.77 18.92 -42.64
CA PRO A 42 -7.17 19.24 -42.47
C PRO A 42 -7.24 20.37 -41.45
N GLU A 43 -7.87 21.47 -41.86
CA GLU A 43 -8.22 22.60 -41.00
C GLU A 43 -8.67 22.12 -39.62
N SER A 44 -8.03 22.68 -38.60
CA SER A 44 -8.34 22.55 -37.19
C SER A 44 -9.82 22.85 -36.94
N ARG A 45 -10.64 21.80 -36.99
CA ARG A 45 -11.98 21.78 -36.44
C ARG A 45 -11.84 21.85 -34.92
N PRO A 46 -12.58 22.72 -34.20
CA PRO A 46 -12.59 22.64 -32.75
C PRO A 46 -13.15 21.25 -32.42
N ASP A 47 -12.30 20.41 -31.81
CA ASP A 47 -12.75 19.11 -31.35
C ASP A 47 -13.82 19.39 -30.30
N VAL A 48 -15.05 19.00 -30.62
CA VAL A 48 -16.20 19.32 -29.77
C VAL A 48 -16.13 18.32 -28.63
N PHE A 49 -15.36 18.65 -27.59
CA PHE A 49 -15.26 17.84 -26.39
C PHE A 49 -16.66 17.66 -25.80
N SER A 50 -17.09 16.41 -25.65
CA SER A 50 -18.28 16.12 -24.89
C SER A 50 -18.04 16.52 -23.43
N VAL A 51 -19.09 16.93 -22.73
CA VAL A 51 -19.04 17.21 -21.29
C VAL A 51 -18.52 15.98 -20.52
N THR A 52 -18.81 14.77 -21.04
CA THR A 52 -18.30 13.50 -20.49
C THR A 52 -16.77 13.42 -20.55
N ASP A 53 -16.18 13.76 -21.70
CA ASP A 53 -14.74 13.64 -21.94
C ASP A 53 -13.97 14.65 -21.08
N LEU A 54 -14.57 15.82 -20.86
CA LEU A 54 -14.03 16.83 -19.96
C LEU A 54 -14.03 16.35 -18.50
N ILE A 55 -15.12 15.72 -18.04
CA ILE A 55 -15.20 15.17 -16.68
C ILE A 55 -14.18 14.04 -16.49
N GLU A 56 -14.05 13.15 -17.48
CA GLU A 56 -13.05 12.08 -17.47
C GLU A 56 -11.62 12.66 -17.42
N THR A 57 -11.32 13.66 -18.25
CA THR A 57 -10.03 14.34 -18.27
C THR A 57 -9.72 14.99 -16.92
N VAL A 58 -10.68 15.66 -16.28
CA VAL A 58 -10.51 16.26 -14.94
C VAL A 58 -10.20 15.17 -13.90
N ASN A 59 -10.85 14.01 -13.99
CA ASN A 59 -10.58 12.89 -13.10
C ASN A 59 -9.16 12.33 -13.32
N GLU A 60 -8.73 12.15 -14.57
CA GLU A 60 -7.37 11.68 -14.89
C GLU A 60 -6.29 12.67 -14.45
N VAL A 61 -6.53 13.98 -14.62
CA VAL A 61 -5.62 15.03 -14.10
C VAL A 61 -5.58 15.01 -12.58
N SER A 62 -6.71 14.79 -11.90
CA SER A 62 -6.76 14.65 -10.44
C SER A 62 -5.95 13.44 -9.97
N LYS A 63 -6.13 12.27 -10.60
CA LYS A 63 -5.36 11.05 -10.30
C LYS A 63 -3.86 11.26 -10.51
N LEU A 64 -3.48 11.93 -11.61
CA LEU A 64 -2.07 12.24 -11.90
C LEU A 64 -1.48 13.23 -10.90
N SER A 65 -2.26 14.22 -10.46
CA SER A 65 -1.85 15.16 -9.42
C SER A 65 -1.57 14.44 -8.10
N ILE A 66 -2.45 13.52 -7.69
CA ILE A 66 -2.27 12.71 -6.49
C ILE A 66 -1.05 11.79 -6.65
N ALA A 67 -0.90 11.12 -7.80
CA ALA A 67 0.26 10.26 -8.06
C ALA A 67 1.58 11.03 -7.99
N HIS A 68 1.61 12.26 -8.51
CA HIS A 68 2.75 13.16 -8.37
C HIS A 68 3.02 13.51 -6.90
N GLU A 69 1.98 13.82 -6.13
CA GLU A 69 2.11 14.12 -4.70
C GLU A 69 2.67 12.94 -3.92
N ILE A 70 2.17 11.72 -4.16
CA ILE A 70 2.69 10.47 -3.58
C ILE A 70 4.18 10.28 -3.87
N VAL A 71 4.63 10.63 -5.09
CA VAL A 71 6.02 10.44 -5.52
C VAL A 71 6.95 11.53 -4.97
N VAL A 72 6.49 12.79 -4.94
CA VAL A 72 7.35 13.95 -4.63
C VAL A 72 7.35 14.28 -3.14
N ASN A 73 6.23 14.12 -2.45
CA ASN A 73 6.10 14.43 -1.03
C ASN A 73 6.39 13.17 -0.20
N GLN A 74 7.57 13.12 0.44
CA GLN A 74 7.94 12.01 1.32
C GLN A 74 7.07 11.92 2.59
N ASP A 75 6.42 13.03 2.96
CA ASP A 75 5.50 13.11 4.10
C ASP A 75 4.04 12.91 3.67
N PHE A 76 3.78 12.46 2.43
CA PHE A 76 2.42 12.15 2.00
C PHE A 76 1.84 11.02 2.86
N TYR A 77 0.72 11.28 3.51
CA TYR A 77 -0.02 10.28 4.27
C TYR A 77 -1.50 10.40 3.94
N VAL A 78 -2.17 9.25 3.85
CA VAL A 78 -3.63 9.18 3.78
C VAL A 78 -4.11 9.00 5.21
N GLU A 79 -4.94 9.92 5.68
CA GLU A 79 -5.51 9.82 7.02
C GLU A 79 -6.44 8.61 7.07
N GLU A 80 -6.08 7.65 7.92
CA GLU A 80 -6.90 6.48 8.14
C GLU A 80 -8.14 6.90 8.93
N THR A 81 -9.33 6.57 8.43
CA THR A 81 -10.58 6.80 9.17
C THR A 81 -10.69 5.78 10.30
N ILE A 82 -9.93 6.00 11.36
CA ILE A 82 -10.01 5.19 12.58
C ILE A 82 -11.26 5.62 13.34
N LEU A 83 -12.20 4.69 13.54
CA LEU A 83 -13.36 4.95 14.38
C LEU A 83 -12.89 5.32 15.79
N PRO A 84 -13.42 6.38 16.43
CA PRO A 84 -13.03 6.75 17.77
C PRO A 84 -13.25 5.56 18.71
N SER A 85 -12.24 5.16 19.48
CA SER A 85 -12.29 3.98 20.36
C SER A 85 -13.39 4.07 21.43
N ASN A 86 -13.87 5.27 21.73
CA ASN A 86 -14.97 5.53 22.66
C ASN A 86 -16.37 5.56 22.00
N SER A 87 -16.44 5.42 20.68
CA SER A 87 -17.71 5.30 19.96
C SER A 87 -18.35 3.93 20.23
N VAL A 88 -19.68 3.85 20.15
CA VAL A 88 -20.42 2.58 20.29
C VAL A 88 -19.99 1.59 19.19
N GLU A 89 -19.79 2.10 17.97
CA GLU A 89 -19.34 1.33 16.82
C GLU A 89 -17.92 0.79 17.02
N GLY A 90 -16.98 1.62 17.49
CA GLY A 90 -15.62 1.20 17.81
C GLY A 90 -15.57 0.10 18.88
N ARG A 91 -16.35 0.24 19.96
CA ARG A 91 -16.46 -0.80 21.00
C ARG A 91 -17.06 -2.10 20.48
N PHE A 92 -18.02 -2.01 19.57
CA PHE A 92 -18.62 -3.19 18.94
C PHE A 92 -17.60 -3.89 18.02
N ALA A 93 -16.90 -3.14 17.17
CA ALA A 93 -15.86 -3.67 16.29
C ALA A 93 -14.72 -4.34 17.08
N GLU A 94 -14.25 -3.71 18.16
CA GLU A 94 -13.25 -4.27 19.07
C GLU A 94 -13.73 -5.58 19.72
N ALA A 95 -14.98 -5.61 20.20
CA ALA A 95 -15.55 -6.82 20.79
C ALA A 95 -15.64 -7.98 19.78
N MET A 96 -15.99 -7.68 18.52
CA MET A 96 -16.07 -8.67 17.45
C MET A 96 -14.68 -9.21 17.06
N TYR A 97 -13.70 -8.32 16.89
CA TYR A 97 -12.31 -8.68 16.63
C TYR A 97 -11.75 -9.57 17.76
N ASN A 98 -11.93 -9.16 19.01
CA ASN A 98 -11.47 -9.96 20.16
C ASN A 98 -12.19 -11.31 20.26
N ALA A 99 -13.50 -11.36 19.97
CA ALA A 99 -14.25 -12.62 20.00
C ALA A 99 -13.70 -13.63 18.99
N PHE A 100 -13.31 -13.17 17.79
CA PHE A 100 -12.68 -14.01 16.78
C PHE A 100 -11.34 -14.58 17.28
N TRP A 101 -10.43 -13.71 17.75
CA TRP A 101 -9.11 -14.17 18.21
C TRP A 101 -9.17 -15.06 19.44
N ASN A 102 -10.09 -14.78 20.37
CA ASN A 102 -10.30 -15.64 21.54
C ASN A 102 -10.81 -17.03 21.12
N HIS A 103 -11.68 -17.09 20.09
CA HIS A 103 -12.17 -18.37 19.58
C HIS A 103 -11.06 -19.16 18.88
N LEU A 104 -10.22 -18.49 18.08
CA LEU A 104 -9.05 -19.12 17.45
C LEU A 104 -8.08 -19.66 18.53
N GLU A 105 -7.82 -18.87 19.57
CA GLU A 105 -6.98 -19.27 20.70
C GLU A 105 -7.52 -20.52 21.39
N GLU A 106 -8.83 -20.56 21.67
CA GLU A 106 -9.51 -21.71 22.26
C GLU A 106 -9.39 -22.97 21.39
N GLN A 107 -9.55 -22.84 20.07
CA GLN A 107 -9.39 -23.95 19.12
C GLN A 107 -7.96 -24.50 19.13
N LEU A 108 -6.95 -23.63 19.04
CA LEU A 108 -5.54 -24.04 18.97
C LEU A 108 -5.02 -24.62 20.30
N LEU A 109 -5.57 -24.19 21.44
CA LEU A 109 -5.22 -24.71 22.76
C LEU A 109 -5.98 -25.99 23.15
N SER A 110 -6.99 -26.39 22.36
CA SER A 110 -7.76 -27.62 22.61
C SER A 110 -6.90 -28.89 22.44
N THR A 111 -7.39 -30.03 22.95
CA THR A 111 -6.66 -31.31 22.88
C THR A 111 -7.57 -32.41 22.32
N PRO A 112 -7.36 -32.89 21.08
CA PRO A 112 -6.37 -32.43 20.11
C PRO A 112 -6.67 -31.01 19.58
N PRO A 113 -5.67 -30.27 19.08
CA PRO A 113 -5.89 -28.92 18.54
C PRO A 113 -6.85 -28.94 17.35
N ASP A 114 -7.73 -27.94 17.29
CA ASP A 114 -8.61 -27.69 16.14
C ASP A 114 -7.99 -26.56 15.31
N PHE A 115 -7.74 -26.84 14.03
CA PHE A 115 -7.15 -25.87 13.10
C PHE A 115 -8.19 -25.25 12.16
N THR A 116 -9.49 -25.51 12.35
CA THR A 116 -10.55 -25.07 11.43
C THR A 116 -10.46 -23.58 11.13
N CYS A 117 -10.40 -22.73 12.17
CA CYS A 117 -10.30 -21.28 12.00
C CYS A 117 -8.93 -20.84 11.46
N ALA A 118 -7.84 -21.50 11.88
CA ALA A 118 -6.50 -21.20 11.40
C ALA A 118 -6.34 -21.50 9.90
N LEU A 119 -6.95 -22.58 9.40
CA LEU A 119 -6.93 -22.96 7.99
C LEU A 119 -7.70 -21.96 7.10
N GLU A 120 -8.79 -21.38 7.62
CA GLU A 120 -9.49 -20.28 6.94
C GLU A 120 -8.60 -19.04 6.84
N LEU A 121 -7.92 -18.66 7.93
CA LEU A 121 -6.95 -17.55 7.90
C LEU A 121 -5.79 -17.82 6.92
N LEU A 122 -5.27 -19.05 6.89
CA LEU A 122 -4.20 -19.43 5.97
C LEU A 122 -4.64 -19.32 4.50
N LYS A 123 -5.91 -19.59 4.20
CA LYS A 123 -6.47 -19.37 2.87
C LYS A 123 -6.44 -17.88 2.50
N ASP A 124 -6.87 -17.01 3.41
CA ASP A 124 -6.85 -15.55 3.17
C ASP A 124 -5.41 -15.03 3.01
N VAL A 125 -4.47 -15.55 3.80
CA VAL A 125 -3.03 -15.26 3.67
C VAL A 125 -2.51 -15.70 2.29
N LYS A 126 -2.84 -16.92 1.85
CA LYS A 126 -2.48 -17.41 0.51
C LYS A 126 -3.01 -16.48 -0.58
N GLU A 127 -4.30 -16.15 -0.54
CA GLU A 127 -4.94 -15.28 -1.54
C GLU A 127 -4.28 -13.89 -1.57
N THR A 128 -3.97 -13.34 -0.39
CA THR A 128 -3.26 -12.07 -0.26
C THR A 128 -1.87 -12.14 -0.87
N LEU A 129 -1.06 -13.15 -0.52
CA LEU A 129 0.29 -13.33 -1.09
C LEU A 129 0.24 -13.48 -2.62
N LEU A 130 -0.71 -14.26 -3.15
CA LEU A 130 -0.88 -14.44 -4.59
C LEU A 130 -1.32 -13.15 -5.31
N SER A 131 -2.05 -12.28 -4.63
CA SER A 131 -2.48 -10.97 -5.15
C SER A 131 -1.32 -9.97 -5.31
N LEU A 132 -0.25 -10.15 -4.52
CA LEU A 132 0.96 -9.33 -4.60
C LEU A 132 1.87 -9.73 -5.78
N LEU A 133 1.63 -10.89 -6.39
CA LEU A 133 2.45 -11.39 -7.49
C LEU A 133 2.14 -10.69 -8.81
N LEU A 134 3.21 -10.44 -9.57
CA LEU A 134 3.11 -9.91 -10.92
C LEU A 134 2.68 -11.04 -11.90
N PRO A 135 1.96 -10.73 -13.00
CA PRO A 135 1.41 -11.74 -13.90
C PRO A 135 2.43 -12.74 -14.50
N TRP A 136 3.70 -12.35 -14.59
CA TRP A 136 4.77 -13.20 -15.15
C TRP A 136 5.45 -14.11 -14.12
N GLN A 137 5.17 -13.97 -12.83
CA GLN A 137 5.80 -14.74 -11.75
C GLN A 137 5.16 -16.12 -11.55
N ASN A 138 4.92 -16.86 -12.65
CA ASN A 138 4.20 -18.15 -12.61
C ASN A 138 4.91 -19.21 -11.77
N ARG A 139 6.25 -19.23 -11.76
CA ARG A 139 7.01 -20.18 -10.94
C ARG A 139 6.72 -19.97 -9.44
N LEU A 140 6.81 -18.73 -8.98
CA LEU A 140 6.57 -18.37 -7.57
C LEU A 140 5.10 -18.57 -7.20
N ARG A 141 4.17 -18.25 -8.11
CA ARG A 141 2.74 -18.56 -7.95
C ARG A 141 2.52 -20.04 -7.68
N ASN A 142 3.06 -20.92 -8.51
CA ASN A 142 2.88 -22.36 -8.34
C ASN A 142 3.50 -22.86 -7.02
N GLU A 143 4.69 -22.36 -6.67
CA GLU A 143 5.36 -22.69 -5.41
C GLU A 143 4.51 -22.29 -4.18
N ILE A 144 3.88 -21.10 -4.22
CA ILE A 144 2.94 -20.66 -3.18
C ILE A 144 1.67 -21.51 -3.18
N GLU A 145 1.13 -21.83 -4.36
CA GLU A 145 -0.08 -22.64 -4.50
C GLU A 145 0.09 -24.05 -3.93
N GLU A 146 1.25 -24.67 -4.17
CA GLU A 146 1.64 -25.99 -3.67
C GLU A 146 1.93 -25.98 -2.17
N ALA A 147 2.74 -25.03 -1.68
CA ALA A 147 3.13 -24.98 -0.28
C ALA A 147 1.98 -24.57 0.66
N LEU A 148 1.04 -23.76 0.17
CA LEU A 148 -0.16 -23.34 0.90
C LEU A 148 -1.41 -24.06 0.36
N ASP A 149 -1.29 -25.33 -0.05
CA ASP A 149 -2.46 -26.13 -0.44
C ASP A 149 -3.36 -26.39 0.78
N THR A 150 -4.55 -25.78 0.78
CA THR A 150 -5.48 -25.84 1.92
C THR A 150 -6.02 -27.24 2.17
N ASP A 151 -6.17 -28.06 1.12
CA ASP A 151 -6.66 -29.43 1.28
C ASP A 151 -5.57 -30.31 1.89
N LEU A 152 -4.31 -30.12 1.48
CA LEU A 152 -3.17 -30.80 2.08
C LEU A 152 -2.96 -30.39 3.55
N LEU A 153 -2.94 -29.10 3.83
CA LEU A 153 -2.75 -28.58 5.20
C LEU A 153 -3.87 -29.06 6.14
N LYS A 154 -5.11 -29.13 5.62
CA LYS A 154 -6.23 -29.71 6.38
C LYS A 154 -6.00 -31.19 6.69
N GLN A 155 -5.55 -31.98 5.72
CA GLN A 155 -5.22 -33.39 5.95
C GLN A 155 -4.12 -33.55 6.99
N GLU A 156 -3.06 -32.75 6.91
CA GLU A 156 -1.97 -32.76 7.88
C GLU A 156 -2.47 -32.41 9.29
N ALA A 157 -3.34 -31.40 9.40
CA ALA A 157 -3.95 -31.01 10.68
C ALA A 157 -4.79 -32.13 11.30
N GLU A 158 -5.67 -32.76 10.52
CA GLU A 158 -6.54 -33.86 10.99
C GLU A 158 -5.76 -35.08 11.50
N HIS A 159 -4.54 -35.30 10.99
CA HIS A 159 -3.67 -36.39 11.40
C HIS A 159 -2.60 -35.97 12.42
N GLY A 160 -2.61 -34.71 12.88
CA GLY A 160 -1.63 -34.18 13.82
C GLY A 160 -0.20 -34.11 13.26
N ALA A 161 -0.07 -34.01 11.93
CA ALA A 161 1.20 -33.95 11.21
C ALA A 161 1.58 -32.52 10.75
N LEU A 162 0.68 -31.55 10.93
CA LEU A 162 0.90 -30.16 10.52
C LEU A 162 2.07 -29.52 11.29
N ASP A 163 3.12 -29.11 10.57
CA ASP A 163 4.28 -28.39 11.11
C ASP A 163 4.02 -26.87 11.08
N VAL A 164 3.38 -26.37 12.13
CA VAL A 164 3.04 -24.94 12.27
C VAL A 164 4.29 -24.04 12.21
N PRO A 165 5.38 -24.29 12.98
CA PRO A 165 6.58 -23.47 12.89
C PRO A 165 7.19 -23.42 11.48
N HIS A 166 7.25 -24.53 10.76
CA HIS A 166 7.78 -24.55 9.40
C HIS A 166 6.92 -23.70 8.46
N LEU A 167 5.59 -23.89 8.51
CA LEU A 167 4.64 -23.15 7.68
C LEU A 167 4.70 -21.64 7.95
N SER A 168 4.72 -21.24 9.23
CA SER A 168 4.85 -19.84 9.64
C SER A 168 6.13 -19.19 9.10
N ASN A 169 7.27 -19.88 9.22
CA ASN A 169 8.54 -19.37 8.69
C ASN A 169 8.52 -19.25 7.16
N TYR A 170 7.90 -20.20 6.46
CA TYR A 170 7.74 -20.12 5.01
C TYR A 170 6.94 -18.86 4.61
N ILE A 171 5.83 -18.59 5.28
CA ILE A 171 5.00 -17.40 5.04
C ILE A 171 5.79 -16.12 5.34
N LEU A 172 6.52 -16.04 6.46
CA LEU A 172 7.32 -14.86 6.82
C LEU A 172 8.45 -14.59 5.80
N ASN A 173 9.08 -15.65 5.29
CA ASN A 173 10.07 -15.53 4.21
C ASN A 173 9.45 -15.00 2.91
N LEU A 174 8.24 -15.47 2.55
CA LEU A 174 7.50 -14.94 1.42
C LEU A 174 7.12 -13.47 1.64
N MET A 175 6.68 -13.09 2.84
CA MET A 175 6.40 -11.70 3.18
C MET A 175 7.64 -10.83 3.01
N THR A 176 8.80 -11.28 3.48
CA THR A 176 10.08 -10.57 3.31
C THR A 176 10.44 -10.39 1.83
N LEU A 177 10.18 -11.41 1.00
CA LEU A 177 10.46 -11.34 -0.43
C LEU A 177 9.50 -10.40 -1.18
N LEU A 178 8.23 -10.38 -0.79
CA LEU A 178 7.17 -9.66 -1.51
C LEU A 178 6.93 -8.24 -0.97
N CYS A 179 7.39 -7.92 0.23
CA CYS A 179 7.15 -6.62 0.85
C CYS A 179 8.16 -5.54 0.46
N ALA A 180 7.73 -4.29 0.59
CA ALA A 180 8.61 -3.14 0.45
C ALA A 180 9.52 -3.02 1.68
N PRO A 181 10.76 -2.50 1.54
CA PRO A 181 11.75 -2.43 2.63
C PRO A 181 11.28 -1.76 3.92
N VAL A 182 10.33 -0.82 3.82
CA VAL A 182 9.71 -0.14 4.98
C VAL A 182 8.99 -1.11 5.93
N ARG A 183 8.60 -2.31 5.45
CA ARG A 183 7.91 -3.32 6.25
C ARG A 183 8.85 -4.36 6.86
N ASP A 184 10.13 -4.38 6.52
CA ASP A 184 11.08 -5.40 6.97
C ASP A 184 11.21 -5.41 8.50
N GLU A 185 11.23 -4.25 9.15
CA GLU A 185 11.25 -4.15 10.62
C GLU A 185 10.00 -4.74 11.27
N ALA A 186 8.84 -4.64 10.63
CA ALA A 186 7.61 -5.25 11.12
C ALA A 186 7.65 -6.77 10.98
N ILE A 187 8.19 -7.27 9.87
CA ILE A 187 8.35 -8.72 9.63
C ILE A 187 9.34 -9.32 10.64
N GLN A 188 10.46 -8.64 10.94
CA GLN A 188 11.39 -9.08 11.97
C GLN A 188 10.76 -9.17 13.37
N LYS A 189 9.80 -8.29 13.69
CA LYS A 189 9.04 -8.39 14.95
C LYS A 189 8.16 -9.63 14.96
N LEU A 190 7.56 -10.01 13.82
CA LEU A 190 6.77 -11.23 13.68
C LEU A 190 7.63 -12.49 13.83
N GLU A 191 8.84 -12.51 13.26
CA GLU A 191 9.79 -13.63 13.40
C GLU A 191 10.17 -13.92 14.87
N ALA A 192 10.11 -12.92 15.75
CA ALA A 192 10.38 -13.09 17.17
C ALA A 192 9.21 -13.73 17.94
N ILE A 193 8.01 -13.82 17.35
CA ILE A 193 6.82 -14.37 17.99
C ILE A 193 6.79 -15.89 17.81
N THR A 194 6.85 -16.63 18.90
CA THR A 194 6.80 -18.11 18.89
C THR A 194 5.37 -18.65 19.06
N ASP A 195 4.49 -17.87 19.70
CA ASP A 195 3.11 -18.29 19.93
C ASP A 195 2.29 -18.14 18.63
N PRO A 196 1.66 -19.21 18.12
CA PRO A 196 0.97 -19.18 16.82
C PRO A 196 -0.26 -18.27 16.83
N VAL A 197 -0.94 -18.11 17.98
CA VAL A 197 -2.10 -17.21 18.08
C VAL A 197 -1.65 -15.76 18.01
N GLN A 198 -0.60 -15.40 18.75
CA GLN A 198 -0.01 -14.06 18.71
C GLN A 198 0.59 -13.73 17.34
N LEU A 199 1.13 -14.73 16.64
CA LEU A 199 1.71 -14.53 15.31
C LEU A 199 0.63 -14.23 14.25
N LEU A 200 -0.55 -14.84 14.37
CA LEU A 200 -1.64 -14.67 13.42
C LEU A 200 -2.42 -13.36 13.62
N ARG A 201 -2.39 -12.79 14.83
CA ARG A 201 -3.18 -11.60 15.24
C ARG A 201 -2.68 -10.29 14.63
#